data_AF-R1ID76-F1
#
_entry.id   AF-R1ID76-F1
#
_cell.length_a   1.000
_cell.length_b   1.000
_cell.length_c   1.000
_cell.angle_alpha   90.00
_cell.angle_beta   90.00
_cell.angle_gamma   90.00
#
_symmetry.space_group_name_H-M   'P 1'
#
loop_
_entity.id
_entity.type
_entity.pdbx_description
1 polymer ?
#
loop_
_entity_poly.entity_id
_entity_poly.type
_entity_poly.pdbx_seq_one_letter_code
_entity_poly.pdbx_strand_id
1 'polypeptide(L)'
;MRRQLAALVGVAGRPVPGLGHGLTHLFPSARMLAGADLSGARLSAATERTLRAFAAAVAADETLLEPGASLAGCTAALTAVPGIEPGTAQEIALRLGHADAFPATERTLGKTVLDPDAGRPAAAWHPWRAFAATHLITAGVSTSDG
;
A
#
# COMPACT_ATOMS: atom_id res chain seq x y z
N MET A 1 -9.47 9.72 0.11
CA MET A 1 -9.04 8.54 0.88
C MET A 1 -10.00 8.13 2.01
N ARG A 2 -10.12 8.86 3.14
CA ARG A 2 -10.97 8.44 4.28
C ARG A 2 -12.43 8.08 3.91
N ARG A 3 -13.06 8.87 3.04
CA ARG A 3 -14.43 8.61 2.55
C ARG A 3 -14.55 7.34 1.69
N GLN A 4 -13.53 7.00 0.90
CA GLN A 4 -13.54 5.80 0.06
C GLN A 4 -13.36 4.53 0.90
N LEU A 5 -12.48 4.57 1.90
CA LEU A 5 -12.31 3.46 2.84
C LEU A 5 -13.58 3.22 3.67
N ALA A 6 -14.26 4.28 4.12
CA ALA A 6 -15.54 4.15 4.81
C ALA A 6 -16.63 3.54 3.90
N ALA A 7 -16.70 3.95 2.63
CA ALA A 7 -17.63 3.36 1.66
C ALA A 7 -17.33 1.88 1.40
N LEU A 8 -16.04 1.53 1.23
CA LEU A 8 -15.59 0.15 1.07
C LEU A 8 -16.00 -0.73 2.25
N VAL A 9 -15.77 -0.25 3.48
CA VAL A 9 -16.16 -0.97 4.70
C VAL A 9 -17.69 -1.05 4.83
N GLY A 10 -18.43 -0.04 4.40
CA GLY A 10 -19.89 -0.07 4.39
C GLY A 10 -20.49 -1.14 3.45
N VAL A 11 -19.86 -1.39 2.30
CA VAL A 11 -20.38 -2.38 1.33
C VAL A 11 -19.84 -3.79 1.53
N ALA A 12 -18.60 -3.93 2.00
CA ALA A 12 -17.91 -5.22 2.09
C ALA A 12 -17.51 -5.62 3.51
N GLY A 13 -17.59 -4.72 4.49
CA GLY A 13 -17.20 -4.98 5.88
C GLY A 13 -18.21 -5.85 6.62
N ARG A 14 -17.76 -6.56 7.65
CA ARG A 14 -18.64 -7.38 8.50
C ARG A 14 -19.24 -6.50 9.61
N PRO A 15 -20.58 -6.35 9.70
CA PRO A 15 -21.20 -5.58 10.78
C PRO A 15 -20.98 -6.29 12.11
N VAL A 16 -20.65 -5.52 13.16
CA VAL A 16 -20.47 -6.03 14.52
C VAL A 16 -21.20 -5.10 15.49
N PRO A 17 -22.34 -5.53 16.06
CA PRO A 17 -23.03 -4.77 17.09
C PRO A 17 -22.16 -4.60 18.35
N GLY A 18 -22.37 -3.49 19.07
CA GLY A 18 -21.73 -3.26 20.38
C GLY A 18 -20.28 -2.80 20.33
N LEU A 19 -19.73 -2.52 19.14
CA LEU A 19 -18.45 -1.81 19.05
C LEU A 19 -18.62 -0.37 19.57
N GLY A 20 -17.72 0.08 20.44
CA GLY A 20 -17.73 1.44 20.99
C GLY A 20 -17.22 2.50 20.00
N HIS A 21 -17.29 3.76 20.41
CA HIS A 21 -16.67 4.91 19.70
C HIS A 21 -17.12 5.09 18.24
N GLY A 22 -18.35 4.71 17.90
CA GLY A 22 -18.91 4.87 16.55
C GLY A 22 -18.43 3.86 15.51
N LEU A 23 -17.68 2.83 15.94
CA LEU A 23 -17.32 1.71 15.09
C LEU A 23 -18.55 0.80 14.88
N THR A 24 -18.73 0.32 13.65
CA THR A 24 -19.91 -0.49 13.28
C THR A 24 -19.56 -1.74 12.50
N HIS A 25 -18.38 -1.77 11.87
CA HIS A 25 -17.95 -2.84 11.00
C HIS A 25 -16.47 -3.16 11.24
N LEU A 26 -16.10 -4.42 11.02
CA LEU A 26 -14.70 -4.78 10.84
C LEU A 26 -14.26 -4.43 9.42
N PHE A 27 -12.96 -4.17 9.24
CA PHE A 27 -12.38 -4.07 7.92
C PHE A 27 -12.58 -5.41 7.17
N PRO A 28 -12.97 -5.39 5.89
CA PRO A 28 -13.23 -6.60 5.13
C PRO A 28 -11.98 -7.46 4.97
N SER A 29 -12.14 -8.77 5.13
CA SER A 29 -11.05 -9.73 4.82
C SER A 29 -10.80 -9.80 3.31
N ALA A 30 -9.62 -10.30 2.91
CA ALA A 30 -9.30 -10.54 1.51
C ALA A 30 -10.35 -11.43 0.81
N ARG A 31 -10.78 -12.51 1.49
CA ARG A 31 -11.83 -13.42 0.98
C ARG A 31 -13.16 -12.70 0.73
N MET A 32 -13.54 -11.76 1.59
CA MET A 32 -14.74 -10.94 1.40
C MET A 32 -14.58 -9.99 0.22
N LEU A 33 -13.44 -9.29 0.12
CA LEU A 33 -13.17 -8.35 -0.97
C LEU A 33 -13.12 -9.03 -2.34
N ALA A 34 -12.61 -10.25 -2.43
CA ALA A 34 -12.55 -11.02 -3.67
C ALA A 34 -13.95 -11.31 -4.24
N GLY A 35 -14.95 -11.57 -3.38
CA GLY A 35 -16.30 -11.97 -3.77
C GLY A 35 -17.41 -10.92 -3.61
N ALA A 36 -17.16 -9.81 -2.92
CA ALA A 36 -18.18 -8.79 -2.64
C ALA A 36 -18.59 -7.99 -3.90
N ASP A 37 -19.80 -7.44 -3.97
CA ASP A 37 -20.11 -6.36 -4.91
C ASP A 37 -19.54 -5.04 -4.35
N LEU A 38 -18.67 -4.38 -5.12
CA LEU A 38 -17.97 -3.16 -4.70
C LEU A 38 -18.51 -1.91 -5.42
N SER A 39 -19.61 -2.03 -6.17
CA SER A 39 -20.25 -0.93 -6.92
C SER A 39 -20.53 0.31 -6.04
N GLY A 40 -20.88 0.11 -4.76
CA GLY A 40 -21.12 1.18 -3.79
C GLY A 40 -19.86 1.79 -3.14
N ALA A 41 -18.66 1.22 -3.35
CA ALA A 41 -17.41 1.69 -2.72
C ALA A 41 -16.82 2.95 -3.37
N ARG A 42 -17.43 3.47 -4.46
CA ARG A 42 -16.97 4.66 -5.21
C ARG A 42 -15.51 4.55 -5.67
N LEU A 43 -15.11 3.35 -6.10
CA LEU A 43 -13.81 3.08 -6.70
C LEU A 43 -13.87 3.31 -8.21
N SER A 44 -12.73 3.61 -8.84
CA SER A 44 -12.64 3.53 -10.30
C SER A 44 -12.69 2.06 -10.72
N ALA A 45 -13.16 1.76 -11.94
CA ALA A 45 -13.20 0.38 -12.44
C ALA A 45 -11.81 -0.28 -12.47
N ALA A 46 -10.74 0.50 -12.70
CA ALA A 46 -9.36 0.01 -12.65
C ALA A 46 -8.94 -0.35 -11.22
N THR A 47 -9.23 0.52 -10.24
CA THR A 47 -8.94 0.28 -8.83
C THR A 47 -9.72 -0.91 -8.29
N GLU A 48 -11.01 -1.04 -8.65
CA GLU A 48 -11.83 -2.17 -8.23
C GLU A 48 -11.26 -3.50 -8.75
N ARG A 49 -10.92 -3.57 -10.04
CA ARG A 49 -10.33 -4.77 -10.64
C ARG A 49 -9.02 -5.15 -9.97
N THR A 50 -8.16 -4.17 -9.71
CA THR A 50 -6.87 -4.37 -9.02
C THR A 50 -7.10 -4.87 -7.60
N LEU A 51 -8.00 -4.24 -6.85
CA LEU A 51 -8.33 -4.63 -5.47
C LEU A 51 -8.87 -6.06 -5.40
N ARG A 52 -9.76 -6.44 -6.32
CA ARG A 52 -10.29 -7.81 -6.40
C ARG A 52 -9.21 -8.83 -6.73
N ALA A 53 -8.36 -8.54 -7.72
CA ALA A 53 -7.26 -9.42 -8.10
C ALA A 53 -6.28 -9.62 -6.93
N PHE A 54 -5.92 -8.54 -6.24
CA PHE A 54 -5.06 -8.58 -5.07
C PHE A 54 -5.70 -9.35 -3.91
N ALA A 55 -6.97 -9.08 -3.62
CA ALA A 55 -7.71 -9.79 -2.59
C ALA A 55 -7.84 -11.30 -2.89
N ALA A 56 -8.03 -11.67 -4.15
CA ALA A 56 -8.04 -13.06 -4.58
C ALA A 56 -6.67 -13.73 -4.41
N ALA A 57 -5.58 -13.03 -4.77
CA ALA A 57 -4.22 -13.54 -4.57
C ALA A 57 -3.91 -13.78 -3.09
N VAL A 58 -4.22 -12.83 -2.21
CA VAL A 58 -4.03 -12.96 -0.75
C VAL A 58 -4.94 -14.06 -0.17
N ALA A 59 -6.16 -14.22 -0.67
CA ALA A 59 -7.06 -15.27 -0.19
C ALA A 59 -6.65 -16.69 -0.64
N ALA A 60 -5.88 -16.79 -1.73
CA ALA A 60 -5.35 -18.05 -2.26
C ALA A 60 -4.00 -18.42 -1.63
N ASP A 61 -3.19 -17.43 -1.30
CA ASP A 61 -1.90 -17.57 -0.63
C ASP A 61 -1.81 -16.58 0.54
N GLU A 62 -2.08 -17.07 1.75
CA GLU A 62 -2.01 -16.26 2.97
C GLU A 62 -0.56 -15.84 3.28
N THR A 63 0.45 -16.49 2.70
CA THR A 63 1.87 -16.14 2.87
C THR A 63 2.33 -14.96 2.02
N LEU A 64 1.51 -14.50 1.06
CA LEU A 64 1.84 -13.38 0.17
C LEU A 64 2.19 -12.09 0.92
N LEU A 65 1.63 -11.90 2.12
CA LEU A 65 1.85 -10.73 2.97
C LEU A 65 2.70 -11.03 4.21
N GLU A 66 3.27 -12.23 4.32
CA GLU A 66 4.09 -12.60 5.48
C GLU A 66 5.49 -11.96 5.40
N PRO A 67 6.06 -11.49 6.53
CA PRO A 67 7.37 -10.82 6.55
C PRO A 67 8.59 -11.69 6.22
N GLY A 68 8.41 -12.93 5.74
CA GLY A 68 9.48 -13.92 5.57
C GLY A 68 10.16 -13.94 4.20
N ALA A 69 9.55 -13.34 3.18
CA ALA A 69 10.14 -13.30 1.84
C ALA A 69 11.34 -12.33 1.78
N SER A 70 12.22 -12.49 0.79
CA SER A 70 13.15 -11.41 0.45
C SER A 70 12.36 -10.21 -0.11
N LEU A 71 12.89 -8.99 0.00
CA LEU A 71 12.26 -7.81 -0.62
C LEU A 71 11.99 -8.04 -2.12
N ALA A 72 12.97 -8.58 -2.84
CA ALA A 72 12.84 -8.89 -4.26
C ALA A 72 11.69 -9.90 -4.52
N GLY A 73 11.62 -10.98 -3.73
CA GLY A 73 10.55 -11.97 -3.83
C GLY A 73 9.17 -11.40 -3.54
N CYS A 74 9.05 -10.60 -2.46
CA CYS A 74 7.82 -9.91 -2.10
C CYS A 74 7.35 -8.99 -3.24
N THR A 75 8.24 -8.13 -3.75
CA THR A 75 7.87 -7.20 -4.84
C THR A 75 7.52 -7.93 -6.12
N ALA A 76 8.23 -9.01 -6.48
CA ALA A 76 7.92 -9.80 -7.66
C ALA A 76 6.53 -10.44 -7.57
N ALA A 77 6.20 -11.05 -6.41
CA ALA A 77 4.89 -11.64 -6.17
C ALA A 77 3.76 -10.61 -6.22
N LEU A 78 3.98 -9.42 -5.63
CA LEU A 78 3.00 -8.33 -5.66
C LEU A 78 2.79 -7.79 -7.08
N THR A 79 3.86 -7.58 -7.86
CA THR A 79 3.74 -7.10 -9.25
C THR A 79 3.16 -8.11 -10.23
N ALA A 80 3.12 -9.40 -9.85
CA ALA A 80 2.41 -10.41 -10.64
C ALA A 80 0.88 -10.25 -10.58
N VAL A 81 0.37 -9.49 -9.60
CA VAL A 81 -1.05 -9.15 -9.50
C VAL A 81 -1.40 -8.04 -10.50
N PRO A 82 -2.40 -8.25 -11.39
CA PRO A 82 -2.79 -7.24 -12.37
C PRO A 82 -3.15 -5.89 -11.73
N GLY A 83 -2.48 -4.82 -12.19
CA GLY A 83 -2.71 -3.44 -11.74
C GLY A 83 -1.88 -3.03 -10.52
N ILE A 84 -1.06 -3.91 -9.95
CA ILE A 84 -0.06 -3.53 -8.94
C ILE A 84 1.24 -3.15 -9.64
N GLU A 85 1.52 -1.84 -9.65
CA GLU A 85 2.77 -1.30 -10.18
C GLU A 85 3.95 -1.49 -9.22
N PRO A 86 5.22 -1.46 -9.71
CA PRO A 86 6.40 -1.62 -8.85
C PRO A 86 6.46 -0.65 -7.67
N GLY A 87 6.00 0.59 -7.86
CA GLY A 87 5.91 1.59 -6.79
C GLY A 87 4.95 1.18 -5.67
N THR A 88 3.78 0.67 -6.03
CA THR A 88 2.78 0.15 -5.08
C THR A 88 3.30 -1.09 -4.37
N ALA A 89 4.00 -1.98 -5.08
CA ALA A 89 4.63 -3.16 -4.47
C ALA A 89 5.70 -2.76 -3.42
N GLN A 90 6.52 -1.75 -3.71
CA GLN A 90 7.48 -1.20 -2.77
C GLN A 90 6.81 -0.52 -1.57
N GLU A 91 5.68 0.15 -1.77
CA GLU A 91 4.90 0.75 -0.67
C GLU A 91 4.32 -0.33 0.24
N ILE A 92 3.75 -1.40 -0.32
CA ILE A 92 3.27 -2.55 0.46
C ILE A 92 4.44 -3.19 1.21
N ALA A 93 5.57 -3.47 0.55
CA ALA A 93 6.75 -4.05 1.18
C ALA A 93 7.29 -3.19 2.34
N LEU A 94 7.27 -1.86 2.19
CA LEU A 94 7.60 -0.93 3.27
C LEU A 94 6.66 -1.13 4.48
N ARG A 95 5.35 -1.31 4.25
CA ARG A 95 4.37 -1.53 5.33
C ARG A 95 4.43 -2.94 5.93
N LEU A 96 4.98 -3.91 5.20
CA LEU A 96 5.32 -5.23 5.73
C LEU A 96 6.63 -5.24 6.54
N GLY A 97 7.36 -4.12 6.58
CA GLY A 97 8.55 -3.97 7.42
C GLY A 97 9.87 -4.36 6.74
N HIS A 98 9.90 -4.51 5.41
CA HIS A 98 11.17 -4.73 4.71
C HIS A 98 12.11 -3.53 4.89
N ALA A 99 13.25 -3.75 5.54
CA ALA A 99 14.24 -2.73 5.92
C ALA A 99 14.77 -1.89 4.75
N ASP A 100 14.77 -2.45 3.53
CA ASP A 100 15.35 -1.82 2.35
C ASP A 100 14.30 -1.44 1.29
N ALA A 101 13.00 -1.53 1.61
CA ALA A 101 11.93 -1.12 0.71
C ALA A 101 11.95 0.40 0.49
N PHE A 102 11.76 0.81 -0.77
CA PHE A 102 11.87 2.22 -1.14
C PHE A 102 10.89 2.58 -2.28
N PRO A 103 9.69 3.10 -1.96
CA PRO A 103 8.70 3.50 -2.97
C PRO A 103 9.09 4.82 -3.63
N ALA A 104 10.08 4.81 -4.53
CA ALA A 104 10.63 6.03 -5.15
C ALA A 104 9.59 6.88 -5.91
N THR A 105 8.49 6.28 -6.35
CA THR A 105 7.37 6.96 -7.03
C THR A 105 6.43 7.68 -6.08
N GLU A 106 6.62 7.53 -4.76
CA GLU A 106 5.93 8.34 -3.76
C GLU A 106 6.34 9.81 -3.97
N ARG A 107 5.34 10.71 -4.01
CA ARG A 107 5.52 12.09 -4.49
C ARG A 107 6.55 12.87 -3.67
N THR A 108 6.64 12.64 -2.36
CA THR A 108 7.60 13.32 -1.48
C THR A 108 9.02 12.81 -1.71
N LEU A 109 9.18 11.51 -2.01
CA LEU A 109 10.48 10.90 -2.31
C LEU A 109 10.99 11.26 -3.69
N GLY A 110 10.13 11.27 -4.71
CA GLY A 110 10.51 11.62 -6.08
C GLY A 110 11.11 13.03 -6.17
N LYS A 111 10.64 13.98 -5.37
CA LYS A 111 11.17 15.36 -5.35
C LYS A 111 12.50 15.50 -4.61
N THR A 112 12.72 14.71 -3.55
CA THR A 112 13.92 14.83 -2.70
C THR A 112 15.09 13.96 -3.18
N VAL A 113 14.79 12.86 -3.88
CA VAL A 113 15.81 11.86 -4.30
C VAL A 113 16.16 11.95 -5.79
N LEU A 114 15.26 12.46 -6.64
CA LEU A 114 15.52 12.67 -8.07
C LEU A 114 15.99 14.10 -8.39
N ASP A 115 16.09 14.98 -7.39
CA ASP A 115 16.72 16.28 -7.58
C ASP A 115 18.25 16.08 -7.75
N PRO A 116 18.81 16.38 -8.93
CA PRO A 116 20.23 16.20 -9.21
C PRO A 116 21.12 17.05 -8.28
N ASP A 117 20.61 18.13 -7.69
CA ASP A 117 21.33 19.00 -6.76
C ASP A 117 21.18 18.55 -5.28
N ALA A 118 20.16 17.74 -4.95
CA ALA A 118 19.95 17.19 -3.60
C ALA A 118 20.75 15.89 -3.32
N GLY A 119 21.27 15.26 -4.38
CA GLY A 119 22.60 14.63 -4.38
C GLY A 119 22.86 13.42 -3.46
N ARG A 120 21.84 12.71 -2.95
CA ARG A 120 22.08 11.38 -2.34
C ARG A 120 21.26 10.31 -3.05
N PRO A 121 21.89 9.42 -3.84
CA PRO A 121 21.17 8.30 -4.42
C PRO A 121 20.64 7.45 -3.26
N ALA A 122 19.40 6.96 -3.38
CA ALA A 122 18.79 6.08 -2.36
C ALA A 122 19.70 4.88 -2.00
N ALA A 123 20.57 4.45 -2.93
CA ALA A 123 21.60 3.44 -2.70
C ALA A 123 22.52 3.73 -1.50
N ALA A 124 22.76 5.01 -1.15
CA ALA A 124 23.58 5.40 0.01
C ALA A 124 22.96 5.01 1.36
N TRP A 125 21.65 4.73 1.40
CA TRP A 125 20.95 4.30 2.61
C TRP A 125 20.74 2.78 2.68
N HIS A 126 21.25 2.01 1.71
CA HIS A 126 21.23 0.55 1.80
C HIS A 126 22.03 0.07 3.03
N PRO A 127 21.57 -0.92 3.81
CA PRO A 127 20.36 -1.74 3.64
C PRO A 127 19.10 -1.25 4.38
N TRP A 128 19.05 0.03 4.77
CA TRP A 128 18.00 0.63 5.61
C TRP A 128 17.21 1.72 4.88
N ARG A 129 17.04 1.60 3.56
CA ARG A 129 16.34 2.62 2.75
C ARG A 129 14.92 2.90 3.23
N ALA A 130 14.24 1.93 3.83
CA ALA A 130 12.90 2.10 4.41
C ALA A 130 12.87 3.14 5.54
N PHE A 131 13.95 3.21 6.34
CA PHE A 131 14.06 4.17 7.42
C PHE A 131 14.15 5.60 6.87
N ALA A 132 15.05 5.82 5.90
CA ALA A 132 15.16 7.10 5.21
C ALA A 132 13.85 7.49 4.51
N ALA A 133 13.22 6.56 3.79
CA ALA A 133 11.91 6.78 3.15
C ALA A 133 10.85 7.22 4.15
N THR A 134 10.73 6.52 5.28
CA THR A 134 9.76 6.83 6.33
C THR A 134 10.00 8.22 6.93
N HIS A 135 11.26 8.58 7.18
CA HIS A 135 11.62 9.90 7.68
C HIS A 135 11.26 11.01 6.68
N LEU A 136 11.59 10.84 5.40
CA LEU A 136 11.30 11.83 4.36
C LEU A 136 9.78 12.01 4.14
N ILE A 137 9.02 10.91 4.10
CA ILE A 137 7.55 10.93 3.99
C ILE A 137 6.94 11.63 5.21
N THR A 138 7.40 11.29 6.42
CA THR A 138 6.83 11.82 7.68
C THR A 138 7.19 13.28 7.91
N ALA A 139 8.42 13.69 7.57
CA ALA A 139 8.84 15.09 7.59
C ALA A 139 8.03 15.94 6.61
N GLY A 140 7.28 15.29 5.70
CA GLY A 140 6.37 15.95 4.78
C GLY A 140 7.10 16.99 3.96
N VAL A 141 8.36 16.69 3.58
CA VAL A 141 9.29 17.61 2.92
C VAL A 141 8.64 18.07 1.62
N SER A 142 7.85 19.12 1.76
CA SER A 142 7.34 19.93 0.70
C SER A 142 8.50 20.88 0.49
N THR A 143 9.35 20.58 -0.48
CA THR A 143 10.20 21.61 -1.06
C THR A 143 9.24 22.59 -1.76
N SER A 144 8.62 23.48 -0.98
CA SER A 144 8.22 24.78 -1.50
C SER A 144 9.48 25.61 -1.46
N ASP A 145 10.04 25.87 -2.63
CA ASP A 145 10.87 27.05 -2.88
C ASP A 145 10.68 27.40 -4.36
N GLY A 146 10.19 28.63 -4.62
CA GLY A 146 10.06 29.24 -5.95
C GLY A 146 8.63 29.47 -6.42
#